data_AF-D5Q240-F1
#
_entry.id   AF-D5Q240-F1
#
_cell.length_a   1.000
_cell.length_b   1.000
_cell.length_c   1.000
_cell.angle_alpha   90.00
_cell.angle_beta   90.00
_cell.angle_gamma   90.00
#
_symmetry.space_group_name_H-M   'P 1'
#
loop_
_entity.id
_entity.type
_entity.pdbx_description
1 polymer ?
#
loop_
_entity_poly.entity_id
_entity_poly.type
_entity_poly.pdbx_seq_one_letter_code
_entity_poly.pdbx_strand_id
1 'polypeptide(L)'
;MKKFRKHKSISNCISILLILYLTLGSLLPNNIYAQDLQSYSEKVCNTTYKAPIERPEDFLKDKERAKEWERKEAERIEQKLERSEKEALESYKKDSVEINKYSQTRNYFYDYQIEANSREKEYRELRNAISKNKIDKPMYVYYFESPEKFAFNKVIRTENQNEISLEKFNEFKETIQNKLFKQDGFKEISLYEPGKGDEEPTPLLMHLKLPRNTGMLPYTNTNNVSTLIEQGYSIKIDKIVRIVIDGKHYIKAEASVVSSLDFKDDVSKGDSWGKANYNDWSNKLTPNELADVNDYMRGGYTAINNYLISNGPVNNPNPELDSKITNIENALKREPIPTNLTVYRRSGPQEFGLTLTSPEYDFNKPENIDAFKSKWEGQTLSYPNFISTSIGSVNMSAFAKRKIVLRITIPKGSPGAYLSAIPGYAGEYEVLLNHGSKFKISKIDSYKDGAITKLIVDATLIP
;
A
#
# COMPACT_ATOMS: atom_id res chain seq x y z
N MET A 1 -5.78 59.15 -47.28
CA MET A 1 -7.19 58.75 -47.05
C MET A 1 -7.31 57.99 -45.74
N LYS A 2 -8.25 58.42 -44.90
CA LYS A 2 -8.86 57.77 -43.71
C LYS A 2 -7.95 57.26 -42.56
N LYS A 3 -7.94 58.08 -41.51
CA LYS A 3 -7.73 57.75 -40.08
C LYS A 3 -8.62 56.59 -39.61
N PHE A 4 -8.16 55.81 -38.62
CA PHE A 4 -8.82 55.74 -37.30
C PHE A 4 -7.91 55.09 -36.24
N ARG A 5 -7.63 55.89 -35.20
CA ARG A 5 -7.09 55.52 -33.88
C ARG A 5 -8.24 54.91 -33.06
N LYS A 6 -8.01 53.86 -32.26
CA LYS A 6 -8.88 53.58 -31.09
C LYS A 6 -8.05 53.21 -29.87
N HIS A 7 -8.31 54.01 -28.83
CA HIS A 7 -7.74 54.01 -27.48
C HIS A 7 -8.42 52.98 -26.58
N LYS A 8 -7.62 52.34 -25.72
CA LYS A 8 -7.68 52.44 -24.24
C LYS A 8 -9.05 52.84 -23.65
N SER A 9 -9.90 51.87 -23.26
CA SER A 9 -11.09 52.13 -22.43
C SER A 9 -11.49 50.94 -21.54
N ILE A 10 -10.71 50.63 -20.50
CA ILE A 10 -11.16 49.76 -19.39
C ILE A 10 -10.94 50.42 -18.01
N SER A 11 -10.32 51.60 -17.95
CA SER A 11 -10.01 52.28 -16.67
C SER A 11 -11.10 53.23 -16.16
N ASN A 12 -12.16 53.55 -16.93
CA ASN A 12 -13.12 54.59 -16.55
C ASN A 12 -14.43 54.06 -15.93
N CYS A 13 -14.74 52.77 -16.01
CA CYS A 13 -15.97 52.23 -15.40
C CYS A 13 -15.83 52.01 -13.89
N ILE A 14 -14.61 51.81 -13.38
CA ILE A 14 -14.36 51.56 -11.95
C ILE A 14 -14.44 52.87 -11.14
N SER A 15 -14.02 54.02 -11.70
CA SER A 15 -14.10 55.31 -11.00
C SER A 15 -15.53 55.89 -10.92
N ILE A 16 -16.42 55.57 -11.87
CA ILE A 16 -17.79 56.12 -11.86
C ILE A 16 -18.68 55.37 -10.84
N LEU A 17 -18.47 54.07 -10.64
CA LEU A 17 -19.21 53.27 -9.65
C LEU A 17 -18.81 53.60 -8.19
N LEU A 18 -17.55 53.96 -7.96
CA LEU A 18 -17.07 54.39 -6.63
C LEU A 18 -17.56 55.79 -6.23
N ILE A 19 -17.77 56.69 -7.20
CA ILE A 19 -18.29 58.05 -6.92
C ILE A 19 -19.80 58.02 -6.67
N LEU A 20 -20.57 57.13 -7.34
CA LEU A 20 -22.01 57.01 -7.10
C LEU A 20 -22.36 56.47 -5.70
N TYR A 21 -21.49 55.62 -5.12
CA TYR A 21 -21.69 55.08 -3.78
C TYR A 21 -21.37 56.10 -2.67
N LEU A 22 -20.53 57.09 -2.96
CA LEU A 22 -20.14 58.13 -1.98
C LEU A 22 -21.09 59.33 -1.96
N THR A 23 -21.97 59.51 -2.95
CA THR A 23 -22.91 60.64 -3.01
C THR A 23 -24.35 60.30 -2.60
N LEU A 24 -24.68 59.03 -2.33
CA LEU A 24 -26.01 58.59 -1.88
C LEU A 24 -26.13 58.41 -0.35
N GLY A 25 -25.04 58.57 0.40
CA GLY A 25 -25.01 58.39 1.86
C GLY A 25 -25.32 59.65 2.69
N SER A 26 -25.61 60.79 2.06
CA SER A 26 -25.72 62.07 2.77
C SER A 26 -26.96 62.86 2.36
N LEU A 27 -28.16 62.31 2.55
CA LEU A 27 -29.41 63.07 2.58
C LEU A 27 -30.51 62.17 3.20
N LEU A 28 -30.74 62.32 4.51
CA LEU A 28 -32.05 62.48 5.19
C LEU A 28 -31.92 62.19 6.71
N PRO A 29 -32.73 62.83 7.57
CA PRO A 29 -32.34 63.23 8.91
C PRO A 29 -32.77 62.25 10.01
N ASN A 30 -32.00 62.30 11.11
CA ASN A 30 -32.38 61.79 12.42
C ASN A 30 -33.72 62.37 12.88
N ASN A 31 -34.70 61.52 13.19
CA ASN A 31 -35.26 61.34 14.53
C ASN A 31 -36.52 60.45 14.49
N ILE A 32 -36.79 59.83 15.65
CA ILE A 32 -38.01 59.12 16.07
C ILE A 32 -38.09 57.63 15.69
N TYR A 33 -37.55 56.76 16.55
CA TYR A 33 -38.29 55.75 17.36
C TYR A 33 -37.30 54.75 17.97
N ALA A 34 -36.69 55.14 19.09
CA ALA A 34 -35.98 54.23 19.98
C ALA A 34 -37.01 53.50 20.85
N GLN A 35 -37.68 52.49 20.30
CA GLN A 35 -38.44 51.51 21.10
C GLN A 35 -38.67 50.15 20.41
N ASP A 36 -38.33 49.97 19.13
CA ASP A 36 -38.51 48.69 18.41
C ASP A 36 -37.21 47.89 18.14
N LEU A 37 -36.06 48.34 18.63
CA LEU A 37 -34.77 47.64 18.44
C LEU A 37 -34.48 46.55 19.48
N GLN A 38 -35.26 46.45 20.55
CA GLN A 38 -35.12 45.36 21.53
C GLN A 38 -35.86 44.08 21.13
N SER A 39 -36.95 44.18 20.36
CA SER A 39 -37.73 43.00 19.92
C SER A 39 -37.13 42.27 18.71
N TYR A 40 -36.23 42.93 17.96
CA TYR A 40 -35.47 42.31 16.87
C TYR A 40 -34.16 41.64 17.31
N SER A 41 -33.68 41.92 18.53
CA SER A 41 -32.44 41.34 19.05
C SER A 41 -32.61 39.95 19.68
N GLU A 42 -33.84 39.54 20.00
CA GLU A 42 -34.14 38.22 20.59
C GLU A 42 -34.60 37.16 19.57
N LYS A 43 -34.75 37.53 18.29
CA LYS A 43 -35.19 36.63 17.20
C LYS A 43 -34.13 36.30 16.15
N VAL A 44 -32.86 36.64 16.41
CA VAL A 44 -31.70 36.10 15.66
C VAL A 44 -30.91 35.19 16.59
N CYS A 45 -31.60 34.17 17.11
CA CYS A 45 -30.96 33.05 17.77
C CYS A 45 -30.58 32.01 16.70
N ASN A 46 -29.30 31.65 16.67
CA ASN A 46 -28.75 30.43 16.10
C ASN A 46 -28.78 30.22 14.58
N THR A 47 -28.03 31.04 13.85
CA THR A 47 -27.23 30.52 12.72
C THR A 47 -25.85 31.13 12.76
N THR A 48 -25.02 30.68 13.70
CA THR A 48 -23.58 30.74 13.50
C THR A 48 -23.29 29.86 12.28
N TYR A 49 -23.17 30.47 11.10
CA TYR A 49 -22.38 29.88 10.02
C TYR A 49 -20.95 29.73 10.57
N LYS A 50 -20.71 28.64 11.32
CA LYS A 50 -19.36 28.18 11.60
C LYS A 50 -18.78 27.89 10.22
N ALA A 51 -17.81 28.71 9.80
CA ALA A 51 -16.91 28.33 8.73
C ALA A 51 -16.50 26.87 8.96
N PRO A 52 -16.47 26.01 7.92
CA PRO A 52 -16.14 24.61 8.10
C PRO A 52 -14.83 24.54 8.86
N ILE A 53 -14.89 24.04 10.09
CA ILE A 53 -13.71 23.90 10.93
C ILE A 53 -12.82 22.92 10.19
N GLU A 54 -11.74 23.43 9.61
CA GLU A 54 -10.77 22.60 8.92
C GLU A 54 -10.31 21.50 9.88
N ARG A 55 -10.42 20.23 9.47
CA ARG A 55 -9.96 19.12 10.31
C ARG A 55 -8.46 19.26 10.57
N PRO A 56 -7.93 18.86 11.74
CA PRO A 56 -6.48 18.74 11.90
C PRO A 56 -5.93 17.59 11.02
N GLU A 57 -4.60 17.48 10.91
CA GLU A 57 -3.99 16.25 10.38
C GLU A 57 -4.16 15.07 11.35
N ASP A 58 -4.21 15.34 12.65
CA ASP A 58 -4.36 14.35 13.73
C ASP A 58 -5.34 14.88 14.78
N PHE A 59 -6.40 14.13 15.09
CA PHE A 59 -7.32 14.51 16.17
C PHE A 59 -6.79 14.16 17.55
N LEU A 60 -5.72 13.37 17.65
CA LEU A 60 -5.13 12.92 18.91
C LEU A 60 -6.24 12.31 19.79
N LYS A 61 -6.43 12.81 21.01
CA LYS A 61 -7.42 12.31 21.98
C LYS A 61 -8.79 13.02 21.89
N ASP A 62 -9.00 13.92 20.93
CA ASP A 62 -10.26 14.67 20.76
C ASP A 62 -11.34 13.80 20.06
N LYS A 63 -11.82 12.80 20.81
CA LYS A 63 -12.81 11.81 20.36
C LYS A 63 -14.11 12.45 19.88
N GLU A 64 -14.62 13.44 20.60
CA GLU A 64 -15.89 14.09 20.27
C GLU A 64 -15.79 14.85 18.94
N ARG A 65 -14.73 15.63 18.74
CA ARG A 65 -14.55 16.35 17.48
C ARG A 65 -14.26 15.41 16.31
N ALA A 66 -13.50 14.34 16.54
CA ALA A 66 -13.24 13.31 15.53
C ALA A 66 -14.55 12.66 15.05
N LYS A 67 -15.39 12.18 15.98
CA LYS A 67 -16.67 11.54 15.65
C LYS A 67 -17.66 12.49 14.99
N GLU A 68 -17.72 13.75 15.45
CA GLU A 68 -18.59 14.75 14.85
C GLU A 68 -18.18 15.10 13.41
N TRP A 69 -16.88 15.19 13.15
CA TRP A 69 -16.38 15.39 11.78
C TRP A 69 -16.65 14.16 10.90
N GLU A 70 -16.36 12.97 11.40
CA GLU A 70 -16.52 11.70 10.69
C GLU A 70 -18.00 11.44 10.32
N ARG A 71 -18.95 11.77 11.20
CA ARG A 71 -20.39 11.65 10.94
C ARG A 71 -20.84 12.53 9.77
N LYS A 72 -20.44 13.81 9.77
CA LYS A 72 -20.73 14.75 8.68
C LYS A 72 -20.12 14.28 7.37
N GLU A 73 -18.91 13.72 7.44
CA GLU A 73 -18.22 13.23 6.25
C GLU A 73 -18.87 11.95 5.71
N ALA A 74 -19.34 11.05 6.58
CA ALA A 74 -20.12 9.87 6.20
C ALA A 74 -21.42 10.26 5.47
N GLU A 75 -22.20 11.19 6.02
CA GLU A 75 -23.42 11.72 5.37
C GLU A 75 -23.12 12.33 4.00
N ARG A 76 -22.02 13.10 3.90
CA ARG A 76 -21.58 13.74 2.65
C ARG A 76 -21.16 12.72 1.59
N ILE A 77 -20.52 11.62 1.99
CA ILE A 77 -20.03 10.59 1.05
C ILE A 77 -21.16 9.66 0.65
N GLU A 78 -22.06 9.30 1.55
CA GLU A 78 -23.20 8.42 1.27
C GLU A 78 -24.06 8.94 0.12
N GLN A 79 -24.19 10.26 -0.03
CA GLN A 79 -24.89 10.90 -1.15
C GLN A 79 -24.21 10.71 -2.51
N LYS A 80 -22.91 10.36 -2.53
CA LYS A 80 -22.09 10.14 -3.74
C LYS A 80 -21.94 8.67 -4.10
N LEU A 81 -22.34 7.76 -3.21
CA LEU A 81 -22.25 6.33 -3.46
C LEU A 81 -23.38 5.87 -4.38
N GLU A 82 -23.01 5.02 -5.33
CA GLU A 82 -23.96 4.29 -6.18
C GLU A 82 -24.67 3.21 -5.36
N ARG A 83 -25.79 2.72 -5.90
CA ARG A 83 -26.58 1.69 -5.21
C ARG A 83 -25.76 0.42 -4.94
N SER A 84 -24.96 -0.04 -5.92
CA SER A 84 -24.11 -1.22 -5.78
C SER A 84 -23.03 -1.04 -4.71
N GLU A 85 -22.46 0.16 -4.59
CA GLU A 85 -21.48 0.51 -3.58
C GLU A 85 -22.08 0.53 -2.18
N LYS A 86 -23.31 1.06 -2.03
CA LYS A 86 -24.06 1.00 -0.77
C LYS A 86 -24.37 -0.44 -0.38
N GLU A 87 -24.82 -1.26 -1.33
CA GLU A 87 -25.08 -2.69 -1.11
C GLU A 87 -23.80 -3.43 -0.67
N ALA A 88 -22.65 -3.14 -1.29
CA ALA A 88 -21.37 -3.71 -0.90
C ALA A 88 -20.92 -3.26 0.51
N LEU A 89 -21.15 -2.00 0.88
CA LEU A 89 -20.88 -1.51 2.24
C LEU A 89 -21.79 -2.19 3.27
N GLU A 90 -23.07 -2.42 2.95
CA GLU A 90 -23.99 -3.16 3.82
C GLU A 90 -23.60 -4.64 3.96
N SER A 91 -23.08 -5.26 2.90
CA SER A 91 -22.48 -6.60 2.99
C SER A 91 -21.23 -6.59 3.88
N TYR A 92 -20.36 -5.59 3.75
CA TYR A 92 -19.18 -5.43 4.59
C TYR A 92 -19.54 -5.31 6.08
N LYS A 93 -20.55 -4.52 6.43
CA LYS A 93 -21.02 -4.41 7.82
C LYS A 93 -21.50 -5.74 8.42
N LYS A 94 -21.96 -6.68 7.58
CA LYS A 94 -22.47 -7.99 8.01
C LYS A 94 -21.40 -9.08 8.05
N ASP A 95 -20.41 -9.00 7.15
CA ASP A 95 -19.41 -10.07 6.91
C ASP A 95 -18.00 -9.49 6.70
N SER A 96 -17.61 -8.53 7.53
CA SER A 96 -16.34 -7.79 7.40
C SER A 96 -15.12 -8.70 7.43
N VAL A 97 -15.16 -9.77 8.23
CA VAL A 97 -14.06 -10.73 8.41
C VAL A 97 -13.74 -11.45 7.09
N GLU A 98 -14.72 -12.06 6.43
CA GLU A 98 -14.47 -12.82 5.21
C GLU A 98 -14.23 -11.91 4.01
N ILE A 99 -14.89 -10.74 3.94
CA ILE A 99 -14.63 -9.75 2.88
C ILE A 99 -13.20 -9.20 2.98
N ASN A 100 -12.73 -8.88 4.19
CA ASN A 100 -11.35 -8.47 4.40
C ASN A 100 -10.36 -9.58 4.02
N LYS A 101 -10.57 -10.80 4.53
CA LYS A 101 -9.73 -11.96 4.22
C LYS A 101 -9.64 -12.21 2.70
N TYR A 102 -10.75 -12.11 1.97
CA TYR A 102 -10.75 -12.19 0.51
C TYR A 102 -9.89 -11.09 -0.11
N SER A 103 -10.07 -9.83 0.31
CA SER A 103 -9.34 -8.68 -0.23
C SER A 103 -7.82 -8.75 -0.06
N GLN A 104 -7.32 -9.48 0.95
CA GLN A 104 -5.89 -9.66 1.23
C GLN A 104 -5.19 -10.62 0.26
N THR A 105 -5.89 -11.65 -0.23
CA THR A 105 -5.27 -12.74 -0.98
C THR A 105 -5.89 -13.01 -2.36
N ARG A 106 -6.92 -12.27 -2.77
CA ARG A 106 -7.63 -12.48 -4.03
C ARG A 106 -6.73 -12.51 -5.27
N ASN A 107 -5.60 -11.82 -5.26
CA ASN A 107 -4.77 -11.62 -6.44
C ASN A 107 -3.78 -12.76 -6.75
N TYR A 108 -3.76 -13.84 -5.95
CA TYR A 108 -2.81 -14.96 -6.11
C TYR A 108 -3.37 -16.18 -6.84
N PHE A 109 -4.60 -16.10 -7.35
CA PHE A 109 -5.28 -17.16 -8.10
C PHE A 109 -5.13 -16.94 -9.61
N TYR A 110 -5.66 -17.85 -10.43
CA TYR A 110 -5.78 -17.60 -11.88
C TYR A 110 -6.75 -16.45 -12.16
N ASP A 111 -6.53 -15.71 -13.25
CA ASP A 111 -7.42 -14.66 -13.74
C ASP A 111 -8.89 -15.09 -13.80
N TYR A 112 -9.19 -16.21 -14.44
CA TYR A 112 -10.56 -16.74 -14.57
C TYR A 112 -11.17 -17.15 -13.22
N GLN A 113 -10.35 -17.53 -12.23
CA GLN A 113 -10.82 -17.85 -10.87
C GLN A 113 -11.16 -16.59 -10.09
N ILE A 114 -10.38 -15.52 -10.28
CA ILE A 114 -10.63 -14.22 -9.67
C ILE A 114 -11.95 -13.66 -10.21
N GLU A 115 -12.11 -13.65 -11.54
CA GLU A 115 -13.32 -13.14 -12.19
C GLU A 115 -14.58 -13.92 -11.84
N ALA A 116 -14.48 -15.25 -11.73
CA ALA A 116 -15.61 -16.11 -11.39
C ALA A 116 -15.95 -16.13 -9.89
N ASN A 117 -15.13 -15.53 -9.01
CA ASN A 117 -15.36 -15.56 -7.58
C ASN A 117 -16.56 -14.69 -7.21
N SER A 118 -17.52 -15.22 -6.45
CA SER A 118 -18.73 -14.50 -6.05
C SER A 118 -18.45 -13.24 -5.22
N ARG A 119 -17.33 -13.19 -4.50
CA ARG A 119 -16.90 -12.03 -3.69
C ARG A 119 -16.19 -10.95 -4.49
N GLU A 120 -15.81 -11.22 -5.74
CA GLU A 120 -15.07 -10.26 -6.56
C GLU A 120 -15.87 -8.99 -6.83
N LYS A 121 -17.18 -9.13 -7.07
CA LYS A 121 -18.07 -7.98 -7.23
C LYS A 121 -18.08 -7.12 -5.97
N GLU A 122 -18.30 -7.71 -4.81
CA GLU A 122 -18.33 -7.02 -3.52
C GLU A 122 -17.03 -6.26 -3.25
N TYR A 123 -15.88 -6.91 -3.48
CA TYR A 123 -14.57 -6.29 -3.38
C TYR A 123 -14.43 -5.07 -4.29
N ARG A 124 -14.77 -5.20 -5.58
CA ARG A 124 -14.63 -4.09 -6.55
C ARG A 124 -15.50 -2.90 -6.21
N GLU A 125 -16.76 -3.13 -5.87
CA GLU A 125 -17.70 -2.07 -5.49
C GLU A 125 -17.24 -1.37 -4.20
N LEU A 126 -16.80 -2.11 -3.18
CA LEU A 126 -16.32 -1.51 -1.94
C LEU A 126 -15.01 -0.73 -2.13
N ARG A 127 -14.09 -1.27 -2.94
CA ARG A 127 -12.87 -0.56 -3.37
C ARG A 127 -13.18 0.74 -4.10
N ASN A 128 -14.15 0.70 -5.02
CA ASN A 128 -14.61 1.89 -5.74
C ASN A 128 -15.17 2.94 -4.78
N ALA A 129 -16.02 2.53 -3.84
CA ALA A 129 -16.60 3.38 -2.80
C ALA A 129 -15.51 4.10 -1.97
N ILE A 130 -14.49 3.37 -1.52
CA ILE A 130 -13.34 3.95 -0.79
C ILE A 130 -12.56 4.94 -1.68
N SER A 131 -12.34 4.59 -2.95
CA SER A 131 -11.56 5.41 -3.88
C SER A 131 -12.23 6.73 -4.27
N LYS A 132 -13.56 6.84 -4.13
CA LYS A 132 -14.34 8.06 -4.42
C LYS A 132 -14.07 9.19 -3.43
N ASN A 133 -13.62 8.88 -2.22
CA ASN A 133 -13.31 9.88 -1.21
C ASN A 133 -11.82 9.89 -0.88
N LYS A 134 -11.07 10.76 -1.57
CA LYS A 134 -9.64 10.93 -1.35
C LYS A 134 -9.39 12.11 -0.42
N ILE A 135 -8.60 11.90 0.64
CA ILE A 135 -8.25 12.97 1.56
C ILE A 135 -7.39 14.03 0.88
N ASP A 136 -7.73 15.30 1.13
CA ASP A 136 -7.12 16.49 0.54
C ASP A 136 -5.78 16.90 1.17
N LYS A 137 -5.55 16.48 2.41
CA LYS A 137 -4.29 16.59 3.16
C LYS A 137 -4.04 15.33 4.01
N PRO A 138 -2.82 15.12 4.53
CA PRO A 138 -2.52 13.95 5.35
C PRO A 138 -3.48 13.75 6.52
N MET A 139 -3.57 12.51 6.99
CA MET A 139 -4.40 12.15 8.14
C MET A 139 -3.71 11.07 8.97
N TYR A 140 -3.63 11.28 10.27
CA TYR A 140 -3.22 10.25 11.21
C TYR A 140 -4.43 9.42 11.61
N VAL A 141 -4.19 8.11 11.71
CA VAL A 141 -5.22 7.13 12.07
C VAL A 141 -4.67 6.16 13.10
N TYR A 142 -5.60 5.55 13.84
CA TYR A 142 -5.32 4.66 14.95
C TYR A 142 -6.02 3.33 14.74
N TYR A 143 -5.33 2.23 14.99
CA TYR A 143 -5.92 0.90 15.01
C TYR A 143 -5.05 -0.06 15.80
N PHE A 144 -5.67 -1.08 16.39
CA PHE A 144 -4.93 -2.16 17.04
C PHE A 144 -4.52 -3.22 16.03
N GLU A 145 -3.37 -3.85 16.26
CA GLU A 145 -2.86 -4.92 15.39
C GLU A 145 -2.30 -6.07 16.22
N SER A 146 -2.35 -7.30 15.68
CA SER A 146 -1.59 -8.40 16.25
C SER A 146 -0.08 -8.17 16.03
N PRO A 147 0.78 -8.38 17.04
CA PRO A 147 2.23 -8.33 16.86
C PRO A 147 2.76 -9.31 15.79
N GLU A 148 2.06 -10.42 15.57
CA GLU A 148 2.38 -11.42 14.54
C GLU A 148 2.33 -10.83 13.13
N LYS A 149 1.53 -9.77 12.92
CA LYS A 149 1.46 -9.03 11.64
C LYS A 149 2.80 -8.38 11.28
N PHE A 150 3.66 -8.16 12.27
CA PHE A 150 5.01 -7.61 12.11
C PHE A 150 6.11 -8.64 12.41
N ALA A 151 5.81 -9.93 12.20
CA ALA A 151 6.72 -11.06 12.42
C ALA A 151 7.15 -11.26 13.89
N PHE A 152 6.44 -10.65 14.85
CA PHE A 152 6.67 -10.91 16.26
C PHE A 152 5.74 -12.03 16.72
N ASN A 153 6.18 -13.28 16.53
CA ASN A 153 5.41 -14.50 16.84
C ASN A 153 5.51 -14.89 18.34
N LYS A 154 5.45 -13.88 19.21
CA LYS A 154 5.52 -14.00 20.68
C LYS A 154 4.46 -13.09 21.29
N VAL A 155 4.07 -13.39 22.53
CA VAL A 155 3.14 -12.54 23.29
C VAL A 155 3.91 -11.34 23.88
N ILE A 156 3.45 -10.11 23.62
CA ILE A 156 4.02 -8.88 24.23
C ILE A 156 3.72 -8.85 25.73
N ARG A 157 2.45 -9.09 26.08
CA ARG A 157 1.92 -9.31 27.43
C ARG A 157 0.60 -10.08 27.32
N THR A 158 0.21 -10.81 28.35
CA THR A 158 -1.11 -11.46 28.40
C THR A 158 -2.21 -10.45 28.72
N GLU A 159 -3.48 -10.82 28.50
CA GLU A 159 -4.63 -9.95 28.79
C GLU A 159 -4.73 -9.52 30.26
N ASN A 160 -4.30 -10.41 31.16
CA ASN A 160 -4.30 -10.23 32.61
C ASN A 160 -3.12 -9.40 33.12
N GLN A 161 -2.07 -9.23 32.31
CA GLN A 161 -0.92 -8.41 32.66
C GLN A 161 -1.19 -6.95 32.29
N ASN A 162 -0.86 -6.06 33.23
CA ASN A 162 -0.95 -4.62 33.00
C ASN A 162 0.36 -4.03 32.46
N GLU A 163 1.49 -4.71 32.62
CA GLU A 163 2.80 -4.17 32.28
C GLU A 163 3.47 -4.93 31.13
N ILE A 164 4.17 -4.19 30.27
CA ILE A 164 5.09 -4.71 29.27
C ILE A 164 6.53 -4.59 29.80
N SER A 165 7.23 -5.72 29.88
CA SER A 165 8.62 -5.77 30.32
C SER A 165 9.55 -5.06 29.34
N LEU A 166 10.68 -4.55 29.85
CA LEU A 166 11.70 -3.92 29.00
C LEU A 166 12.27 -4.90 27.96
N GLU A 167 12.44 -6.17 28.35
CA GLU A 167 12.87 -7.24 27.45
C GLU A 167 11.91 -7.41 26.27
N LYS A 168 10.61 -7.56 26.52
CA LYS A 168 9.61 -7.72 25.46
C LYS A 168 9.50 -6.50 24.56
N PHE A 169 9.64 -5.30 25.13
CA PHE A 169 9.69 -4.06 24.37
C PHE A 169 10.89 -4.02 23.41
N ASN A 170 12.07 -4.42 23.89
CA ASN A 170 13.29 -4.45 23.07
C ASN A 170 13.25 -5.57 22.01
N GLU A 171 12.77 -6.78 22.36
CA GLU A 171 12.59 -7.86 21.38
C GLU A 171 11.66 -7.41 20.24
N PHE A 172 10.54 -6.75 20.55
CA PHE A 172 9.63 -6.22 19.54
C PHE A 172 10.31 -5.15 18.69
N LYS A 173 11.04 -4.21 19.31
CA LYS A 173 11.79 -3.17 18.61
C LYS A 173 12.77 -3.75 17.59
N GLU A 174 13.60 -4.71 18.00
CA GLU A 174 14.59 -5.35 17.15
C GLU A 174 13.93 -6.13 16.00
N THR A 175 12.79 -6.77 16.27
CA THR A 175 12.05 -7.54 15.25
C THR A 175 11.56 -6.67 14.11
N ILE A 176 11.09 -5.45 14.38
CA ILE A 176 10.46 -4.57 13.38
C ILE A 176 11.41 -3.57 12.73
N GLN A 177 12.57 -3.32 13.35
CA GLN A 177 13.48 -2.27 12.92
C GLN A 177 14.03 -2.54 11.51
N ASN A 178 14.15 -1.48 10.70
CA ASN A 178 14.71 -1.51 9.35
C ASN A 178 13.99 -2.49 8.39
N LYS A 179 12.70 -2.73 8.60
CA LYS A 179 11.85 -3.55 7.72
C LYS A 179 10.71 -2.74 7.13
N LEU A 180 10.28 -3.18 5.96
CA LEU A 180 9.02 -2.76 5.33
C LEU A 180 8.05 -3.93 5.38
N PHE A 181 6.83 -3.68 5.87
CA PHE A 181 5.77 -4.69 5.99
C PHE A 181 4.64 -4.35 5.03
N LYS A 182 4.38 -5.20 4.03
CA LYS A 182 3.26 -4.99 3.10
C LYS A 182 1.93 -5.11 3.83
N GLN A 183 1.01 -4.22 3.50
CA GLN A 183 -0.36 -4.22 4.00
C GLN A 183 -1.31 -4.26 2.82
N ASP A 184 -2.30 -5.14 2.91
CA ASP A 184 -3.32 -5.35 1.90
C ASP A 184 -4.67 -5.55 2.57
N GLY A 185 -5.71 -5.29 1.79
CA GLY A 185 -7.08 -5.56 2.16
C GLY A 185 -7.74 -4.43 2.93
N PHE A 186 -9.01 -4.64 3.25
CA PHE A 186 -9.81 -3.64 3.94
C PHE A 186 -9.49 -3.57 5.43
N LYS A 187 -9.51 -2.37 6.00
CA LYS A 187 -9.26 -2.17 7.43
C LYS A 187 -10.10 -1.04 7.98
N GLU A 188 -10.81 -1.33 9.06
CA GLU A 188 -11.42 -0.28 9.88
C GLU A 188 -10.35 0.42 10.72
N ILE A 189 -10.42 1.74 10.75
CA ILE A 189 -9.52 2.59 11.51
C ILE A 189 -10.32 3.59 12.34
N SER A 190 -9.68 4.11 13.38
CA SER A 190 -10.17 5.24 14.18
C SER A 190 -9.42 6.52 13.79
N LEU A 191 -10.10 7.65 13.86
CA LEU A 191 -9.50 8.97 13.63
C LEU A 191 -8.91 9.58 14.92
N TYR A 192 -9.10 8.94 16.07
CA TYR A 192 -8.62 9.39 17.39
C TYR A 192 -7.92 8.25 18.14
N GLU A 193 -7.01 8.61 19.05
CA GLU A 193 -6.32 7.69 19.96
C GLU A 193 -7.31 7.06 20.94
N PRO A 194 -7.44 5.73 20.99
CA PRO A 194 -8.33 5.03 21.93
C PRO A 194 -8.07 5.44 23.38
N GLY A 195 -9.14 5.55 24.15
CA GLY A 195 -9.09 5.87 25.58
C GLY A 195 -10.09 5.05 26.38
N LYS A 196 -10.38 5.52 27.60
CA LYS A 196 -11.30 4.83 28.50
C LYS A 196 -12.64 4.51 27.85
N GLY A 197 -12.99 3.23 27.82
CA GLY A 197 -14.26 2.73 27.26
C GLY A 197 -14.24 2.48 25.75
N ASP A 198 -13.11 2.68 25.07
CA ASP A 198 -12.89 2.17 23.72
C ASP A 198 -12.41 0.70 23.76
N GLU A 199 -12.55 0.00 22.64
CA GLU A 199 -12.08 -1.39 22.52
C GLU A 199 -10.56 -1.44 22.31
N GLU A 200 -9.87 -2.30 23.07
CA GLU A 200 -8.41 -2.40 23.10
C GLU A 200 -7.96 -3.87 22.94
N PRO A 201 -8.19 -4.50 21.76
CA PRO A 201 -8.10 -5.95 21.59
C PRO A 201 -6.66 -6.50 21.64
N THR A 202 -5.64 -5.66 21.45
CA THR A 202 -4.24 -6.11 21.46
C THR A 202 -3.34 -5.09 22.17
N PRO A 203 -2.16 -5.50 22.66
CA PRO A 203 -1.21 -4.58 23.31
C PRO A 203 -0.44 -3.68 22.33
N LEU A 204 -0.76 -3.70 21.02
CA LEU A 204 -0.06 -2.96 19.97
C LEU A 204 -1.03 -2.01 19.25
N LEU A 205 -0.85 -0.71 19.51
CA LEU A 205 -1.57 0.37 18.87
C LEU A 205 -0.72 0.96 17.73
N MET A 206 -1.25 0.94 16.52
CA MET A 206 -0.65 1.60 15.37
C MET A 206 -1.11 3.06 15.31
N HIS A 207 -0.17 3.97 15.12
CA HIS A 207 -0.41 5.38 14.84
C HIS A 207 0.19 5.68 13.45
N LEU A 208 -0.66 5.63 12.43
CA LEU A 208 -0.24 5.62 11.03
C LEU A 208 -0.54 6.95 10.35
N LYS A 209 0.47 7.55 9.71
CA LYS A 209 0.28 8.72 8.84
C LYS A 209 -0.12 8.30 7.43
N LEU A 210 -1.37 8.54 7.05
CA LEU A 210 -1.85 8.37 5.67
C LEU A 210 -1.52 9.63 4.84
N PRO A 211 -0.96 9.47 3.63
CA PRO A 211 -0.63 10.60 2.76
C PRO A 211 -1.88 11.22 2.13
N ARG A 212 -1.72 12.43 1.59
CA ARG A 212 -2.72 13.06 0.71
C ARG A 212 -3.09 12.10 -0.44
N ASN A 213 -4.34 12.17 -0.87
CA ASN A 213 -4.96 11.35 -1.92
C ASN A 213 -5.26 9.89 -1.52
N THR A 214 -5.08 9.51 -0.25
CA THR A 214 -5.53 8.21 0.28
C THR A 214 -7.06 8.14 0.25
N GLY A 215 -7.62 7.04 -0.27
CA GLY A 215 -9.06 6.76 -0.21
C GLY A 215 -9.49 6.38 1.21
N MET A 216 -10.54 7.00 1.73
CA MET A 216 -11.11 6.73 3.05
C MET A 216 -12.63 6.82 2.99
N LEU A 217 -13.32 5.82 3.51
CA LEU A 217 -14.77 5.76 3.54
C LEU A 217 -15.28 5.81 4.98
N PRO A 218 -15.55 6.99 5.54
CA PRO A 218 -16.42 7.17 6.69
C PRO A 218 -17.82 6.64 6.41
N TYR A 219 -18.40 5.90 7.35
CA TYR A 219 -19.77 5.41 7.28
C TYR A 219 -20.41 5.31 8.66
N THR A 220 -21.74 5.30 8.65
CA THR A 220 -22.56 5.16 9.85
C THR A 220 -22.87 3.69 10.14
N ASN A 221 -22.72 3.32 11.42
CA ASN A 221 -23.24 2.10 12.03
C ASN A 221 -24.38 2.49 12.98
N THR A 222 -25.16 1.50 13.46
CA THR A 222 -26.43 1.71 14.20
C THR A 222 -26.36 2.86 15.22
N ASN A 223 -25.29 2.97 16.01
CA ASN A 223 -25.09 4.04 16.99
C ASN A 223 -23.66 4.63 16.98
N ASN A 224 -22.87 4.41 15.93
CA ASN A 224 -21.48 4.85 15.88
C ASN A 224 -21.06 5.22 14.45
N VAL A 225 -19.88 5.80 14.32
CA VAL A 225 -19.20 6.04 13.04
C VAL A 225 -17.94 5.20 12.98
N SER A 226 -17.61 4.73 11.78
CA SER A 226 -16.40 3.98 11.47
C SER A 226 -15.81 4.52 10.17
N THR A 227 -14.50 4.36 9.99
CA THR A 227 -13.84 4.68 8.72
C THR A 227 -13.15 3.45 8.17
N LEU A 228 -13.46 3.14 6.91
CA LEU A 228 -12.85 2.05 6.16
C LEU A 228 -11.75 2.57 5.21
N ILE A 229 -10.64 1.86 5.14
CA ILE A 229 -9.61 2.06 4.12
C ILE A 229 -9.32 0.74 3.39
N GLU A 230 -8.80 0.84 2.17
CA GLU A 230 -8.14 -0.28 1.49
C GLU A 230 -6.63 -0.07 1.62
N GLN A 231 -5.95 -1.01 2.29
CA GLN A 231 -4.50 -1.04 2.37
C GLN A 231 -3.92 -1.57 1.04
N GLY A 232 -2.85 -0.94 0.58
CA GLY A 232 -2.19 -1.28 -0.69
C GLY A 232 -0.78 -0.70 -0.74
N TYR A 233 -0.09 -0.71 0.40
CA TYR A 233 1.18 -0.04 0.61
C TYR A 233 2.04 -0.80 1.63
N SER A 234 3.31 -0.43 1.74
CA SER A 234 4.16 -0.90 2.82
C SER A 234 4.11 0.07 4.01
N ILE A 235 4.19 -0.47 5.23
CA ILE A 235 4.39 0.31 6.44
C ILE A 235 5.85 0.19 6.89
N LYS A 236 6.41 1.32 7.28
CA LYS A 236 7.66 1.41 8.06
C LYS A 236 7.32 1.88 9.47
N ILE A 237 7.79 1.17 10.48
CA ILE A 237 7.67 1.62 11.87
C ILE A 237 8.90 2.47 12.19
N ASP A 238 8.67 3.77 12.36
CA ASP A 238 9.74 4.75 12.57
C ASP A 238 10.17 4.80 14.03
N LYS A 239 9.23 4.63 14.95
CA LYS A 239 9.47 4.63 16.39
C LYS A 239 8.41 3.83 17.11
N ILE A 240 8.78 3.23 18.24
CA ILE A 240 7.83 2.70 19.21
C ILE A 240 8.01 3.40 20.55
N VAL A 241 6.90 3.60 21.26
CA VAL A 241 6.87 4.09 22.64
C VAL A 241 5.92 3.24 23.46
N ARG A 242 6.15 3.19 24.78
CA ARG A 242 5.22 2.57 25.72
C ARG A 242 4.29 3.66 26.27
N ILE A 243 2.99 3.44 26.16
CA ILE A 243 1.95 4.31 26.69
C ILE A 243 1.08 3.55 27.69
N VAL A 244 0.24 4.27 28.43
CA VAL A 244 -0.74 3.68 29.36
C VAL A 244 -2.14 4.10 28.96
N ILE A 245 -3.03 3.12 28.78
CA ILE A 245 -4.46 3.32 28.57
C ILE A 245 -5.18 2.47 29.61
N ASP A 246 -6.10 3.09 30.36
CA ASP A 246 -6.87 2.46 31.45
C ASP A 246 -6.04 1.59 32.41
N GLY A 247 -4.85 2.08 32.80
CA GLY A 247 -3.95 1.39 33.73
C GLY A 247 -3.13 0.23 33.12
N LYS A 248 -3.25 -0.03 31.82
CA LYS A 248 -2.47 -1.05 31.09
C LYS A 248 -1.46 -0.43 30.14
N HIS A 249 -0.29 -1.05 30.04
CA HIS A 249 0.77 -0.69 29.10
C HIS A 249 0.40 -1.15 27.68
N TYR A 250 0.63 -0.28 26.70
CA TYR A 250 0.54 -0.56 25.27
C TYR A 250 1.81 -0.12 24.57
N ILE A 251 2.17 -0.78 23.48
CA ILE A 251 3.14 -0.26 22.51
C ILE A 251 2.37 0.60 21.52
N LYS A 252 2.70 1.90 21.44
CA LYS A 252 2.28 2.77 20.35
C LYS A 252 3.39 2.80 19.30
N ALA A 253 3.07 2.36 18.09
CA ALA A 253 3.98 2.34 16.95
C ALA A 253 3.68 3.53 16.03
N GLU A 254 4.62 4.47 15.99
CA GLU A 254 4.64 5.59 15.05
C GLU A 254 5.06 5.07 13.68
N ALA A 255 4.14 5.14 12.71
CA ALA A 255 4.27 4.47 11.44
C ALA A 255 4.03 5.41 10.25
N SER A 256 4.78 5.18 9.17
CA SER A 256 4.65 5.88 7.91
C SER A 256 4.44 4.92 6.74
N VAL A 257 3.76 5.43 5.71
CA VAL A 257 3.51 4.70 4.47
C VAL A 257 4.69 4.85 3.51
N VAL A 258 5.14 3.72 2.95
CA VAL A 258 6.05 3.66 1.81
C VAL A 258 5.30 3.12 0.60
N SER A 259 5.03 3.99 -0.36
CA SER A 259 4.36 3.63 -1.61
C SER A 259 5.27 2.85 -2.54
N SER A 260 4.68 1.88 -3.23
CA SER A 260 5.28 1.07 -4.29
C SER A 260 4.22 0.82 -5.34
N LEU A 261 4.57 0.87 -6.62
CA LEU A 261 3.67 0.40 -7.66
C LEU A 261 3.48 -1.10 -7.49
N ASP A 262 2.24 -1.54 -7.36
CA ASP A 262 1.88 -2.94 -7.21
C ASP A 262 0.64 -3.19 -8.08
N PHE A 263 0.86 -3.90 -9.18
CA PHE A 263 -0.18 -4.13 -10.18
C PHE A 263 -1.08 -5.31 -9.80
N LYS A 264 -0.66 -6.17 -8.87
CA LYS A 264 -1.40 -7.35 -8.42
C LYS A 264 -1.87 -8.18 -9.62
N ASP A 265 -3.17 -8.32 -9.81
CA ASP A 265 -3.81 -9.07 -10.88
C ASP A 265 -4.05 -8.24 -12.17
N ASP A 266 -3.83 -6.92 -12.15
CA ASP A 266 -3.96 -6.04 -13.32
C ASP A 266 -2.69 -6.07 -14.19
N VAL A 267 -2.42 -7.24 -14.76
CA VAL A 267 -1.24 -7.49 -15.62
C VAL A 267 -1.22 -6.60 -16.85
N SER A 268 -2.37 -6.22 -17.39
CA SER A 268 -2.49 -5.31 -18.53
C SER A 268 -1.95 -3.92 -18.20
N LYS A 269 -2.28 -3.39 -17.01
CA LYS A 269 -1.73 -2.12 -16.54
C LYS A 269 -0.25 -2.22 -16.21
N GLY A 270 0.18 -3.36 -15.65
CA GLY A 270 1.59 -3.67 -15.43
C GLY A 270 2.39 -3.67 -16.73
N ASP A 271 1.91 -4.36 -17.75
CA ASP A 271 2.54 -4.44 -19.08
C ASP A 271 2.59 -3.07 -19.77
N SER A 272 1.52 -2.29 -19.66
CA SER A 272 1.47 -0.92 -20.16
C SER A 272 2.54 -0.03 -19.50
N TRP A 273 2.72 -0.16 -18.19
CA TRP A 273 3.79 0.52 -17.46
C TRP A 273 5.17 0.02 -17.90
N GLY A 274 5.37 -1.29 -18.00
CA GLY A 274 6.65 -1.89 -18.38
C GLY A 274 7.08 -1.43 -19.78
N LYS A 275 6.19 -1.51 -20.77
CA LYS A 275 6.43 -1.01 -22.12
C LYS A 275 6.68 0.49 -22.17
N ALA A 276 5.94 1.28 -21.39
CA ALA A 276 6.15 2.73 -21.36
C ALA A 276 7.53 3.14 -20.82
N ASN A 277 8.16 2.29 -19.99
CA ASN A 277 9.46 2.58 -19.39
C ASN A 277 10.63 1.86 -20.09
N TYR A 278 10.39 0.79 -20.84
CA TYR A 278 11.43 -0.09 -21.39
C TYR A 278 11.32 -0.38 -22.90
N ASN A 279 10.41 0.28 -23.64
CA ASN A 279 10.26 0.02 -25.09
C ASN A 279 11.51 0.36 -25.91
N ASP A 280 12.34 1.29 -25.46
CA ASP A 280 13.56 1.73 -26.11
C ASP A 280 14.83 1.21 -25.42
N TRP A 281 14.69 0.49 -24.31
CA TRP A 281 15.79 -0.10 -23.54
C TRP A 281 16.68 -0.99 -24.41
N SER A 282 16.08 -1.89 -25.19
CA SER A 282 16.81 -2.82 -26.05
C SER A 282 17.63 -2.10 -27.14
N ASN A 283 17.17 -0.92 -27.60
CA ASN A 283 17.88 -0.10 -28.58
C ASN A 283 19.07 0.65 -27.99
N LYS A 284 19.16 0.74 -26.65
CA LYS A 284 20.25 1.40 -25.91
C LYS A 284 21.35 0.44 -25.48
N LEU A 285 21.15 -0.86 -25.70
CA LEU A 285 22.15 -1.89 -25.42
C LEU A 285 23.20 -1.95 -26.54
N THR A 286 24.44 -2.28 -26.17
CA THR A 286 25.45 -2.62 -27.17
C THR A 286 25.08 -3.93 -27.88
N PRO A 287 25.62 -4.21 -29.09
CA PRO A 287 25.34 -5.46 -29.78
C PRO A 287 25.65 -6.72 -28.95
N ASN A 288 26.72 -6.69 -28.14
CA ASN A 288 27.09 -7.81 -27.27
C ASN A 288 26.13 -7.95 -26.08
N GLU A 289 25.77 -6.84 -25.43
CA GLU A 289 24.75 -6.84 -24.36
C GLU A 289 23.43 -7.40 -24.87
N LEU A 290 22.95 -6.95 -26.03
CA LEU A 290 21.71 -7.43 -26.61
C LEU A 290 21.78 -8.91 -27.02
N ALA A 291 22.91 -9.36 -27.58
CA ALA A 291 23.10 -10.76 -27.95
C ALA A 291 23.05 -11.68 -26.71
N ASP A 292 23.74 -11.32 -25.63
CA ASP A 292 23.80 -12.12 -24.41
C ASP A 292 22.49 -12.09 -23.62
N VAL A 293 21.76 -10.98 -23.62
CA VAL A 293 20.39 -10.91 -23.10
C VAL A 293 19.46 -11.83 -23.89
N ASN A 294 19.51 -11.82 -25.22
CA ASN A 294 18.71 -12.73 -26.04
C ASN A 294 19.09 -14.19 -25.82
N ASP A 295 20.38 -14.52 -25.70
CA ASP A 295 20.85 -15.88 -25.38
C ASP A 295 20.30 -16.34 -24.03
N TYR A 296 20.39 -15.50 -23.00
CA TYR A 296 19.83 -15.77 -21.68
C TYR A 296 18.33 -16.09 -21.79
N MET A 297 17.54 -15.25 -22.48
CA MET A 297 16.10 -15.42 -22.64
C MET A 297 15.70 -16.63 -23.50
N ARG A 298 16.58 -17.13 -24.39
CA ARG A 298 16.32 -18.31 -25.25
C ARG A 298 16.67 -19.65 -24.60
N GLY A 299 16.97 -19.67 -23.31
CA GLY A 299 17.31 -20.87 -22.55
C GLY A 299 18.74 -20.88 -22.00
N GLY A 300 19.59 -19.95 -22.43
CA GLY A 300 20.96 -19.77 -21.91
C GLY A 300 21.00 -19.51 -20.40
N TYR A 301 19.89 -19.02 -19.82
CA TYR A 301 19.74 -18.83 -18.37
C TYR A 301 20.10 -20.07 -17.56
N THR A 302 19.87 -21.28 -18.07
CA THR A 302 20.14 -22.52 -17.31
C THR A 302 21.64 -22.68 -17.07
N ALA A 303 22.46 -22.52 -18.11
CA ALA A 303 23.91 -22.64 -18.00
C ALA A 303 24.50 -21.51 -17.16
N ILE A 304 24.08 -20.26 -17.43
CA ILE A 304 24.56 -19.07 -16.73
C ILE A 304 24.22 -19.14 -15.23
N ASN A 305 22.97 -19.46 -14.88
CA ASN A 305 22.55 -19.49 -13.48
C ASN A 305 23.15 -20.67 -12.72
N ASN A 306 23.28 -21.86 -13.34
CA ASN A 306 23.95 -22.99 -12.68
C ASN A 306 25.44 -22.71 -12.42
N TYR A 307 26.11 -22.04 -13.37
CA TYR A 307 27.48 -21.58 -13.20
C TYR A 307 27.61 -20.61 -12.00
N LEU A 308 26.71 -19.63 -11.87
CA LEU A 308 26.69 -18.73 -10.72
C LEU A 308 26.37 -19.45 -9.39
N ILE A 309 25.36 -20.34 -9.38
CA ILE A 309 24.94 -21.09 -8.18
C ILE A 309 26.06 -22.00 -7.65
N SER A 310 26.83 -22.62 -8.54
CA SER A 310 27.97 -23.48 -8.19
C SER A 310 29.23 -22.70 -7.81
N ASN A 311 29.14 -21.36 -7.72
CA ASN A 311 30.27 -20.46 -7.51
C ASN A 311 31.37 -20.64 -8.57
N GLY A 312 30.94 -20.88 -9.81
CA GLY A 312 31.77 -21.12 -10.99
C GLY A 312 32.86 -20.08 -11.24
N PRO A 313 32.61 -18.75 -11.12
CA PRO A 313 33.64 -17.73 -11.30
C PRO A 313 34.89 -17.90 -10.43
N VAL A 314 34.75 -18.59 -9.28
CA VAL A 314 35.86 -18.89 -8.38
C VAL A 314 36.33 -20.34 -8.56
N ASN A 315 35.38 -21.29 -8.61
CA ASN A 315 35.68 -22.72 -8.54
C ASN A 315 36.11 -23.32 -9.89
N ASN A 316 35.59 -22.80 -11.01
CA ASN A 316 35.88 -23.28 -12.36
C ASN A 316 35.70 -22.14 -13.39
N PRO A 317 36.59 -21.14 -13.41
CA PRO A 317 36.40 -19.93 -14.21
C PRO A 317 36.18 -20.22 -15.70
N ASN A 318 35.16 -19.59 -16.28
CA ASN A 318 34.83 -19.69 -17.69
C ASN A 318 34.68 -18.27 -18.28
N PRO A 319 35.72 -17.76 -18.99
CA PRO A 319 35.72 -16.40 -19.52
C PRO A 319 34.55 -16.06 -20.44
N GLU A 320 33.99 -17.04 -21.16
CA GLU A 320 32.82 -16.82 -22.00
C GLU A 320 31.59 -16.52 -21.13
N LEU A 321 31.32 -17.36 -20.13
CA LEU A 321 30.20 -17.16 -19.21
C LEU A 321 30.39 -15.91 -18.37
N ASP A 322 31.60 -15.62 -17.91
CA ASP A 322 31.93 -14.40 -17.16
C ASP A 322 31.67 -13.13 -17.98
N SER A 323 32.01 -13.16 -19.28
CA SER A 323 31.69 -12.06 -20.20
C SER A 323 30.18 -11.90 -20.37
N LYS A 324 29.44 -13.00 -20.56
CA LYS A 324 27.97 -12.96 -20.67
C LYS A 324 27.32 -12.38 -19.42
N ILE A 325 27.77 -12.80 -18.23
CA ILE A 325 27.29 -12.28 -16.95
C ILE A 325 27.52 -10.78 -16.85
N THR A 326 28.71 -10.31 -17.20
CA THR A 326 29.07 -8.88 -17.18
C THR A 326 28.18 -8.08 -18.13
N ASN A 327 27.94 -8.59 -19.34
CA ASN A 327 27.10 -7.94 -20.33
C ASN A 327 25.63 -7.85 -19.87
N ILE A 328 25.07 -8.92 -19.33
CA ILE A 328 23.69 -8.93 -18.81
C ILE A 328 23.56 -8.00 -17.60
N GLU A 329 24.53 -8.01 -16.68
CA GLU A 329 24.56 -7.10 -15.54
C GLU A 329 24.56 -5.63 -15.98
N ASN A 330 25.39 -5.27 -16.96
CA ASN A 330 25.43 -3.91 -17.50
C ASN A 330 24.13 -3.52 -18.20
N ALA A 331 23.50 -4.46 -18.91
CA ALA A 331 22.18 -4.26 -19.52
C ALA A 331 21.12 -3.93 -18.45
N LEU A 332 21.09 -4.66 -17.32
CA LEU A 332 20.16 -4.40 -16.20
C LEU A 332 20.45 -3.10 -15.46
N LYS A 333 21.67 -2.55 -15.57
CA LYS A 333 22.05 -1.24 -15.03
C LYS A 333 21.77 -0.09 -16.00
N ARG A 334 21.47 -0.38 -17.28
CA ARG A 334 21.25 0.65 -18.33
C ARG A 334 20.10 1.58 -18.00
N GLU A 335 18.98 1.00 -17.56
CA GLU A 335 17.78 1.72 -17.13
C GLU A 335 17.27 1.11 -15.82
N PRO A 336 17.81 1.57 -14.68
CA PRO A 336 17.37 1.09 -13.38
C PRO A 336 15.87 1.31 -13.17
N ILE A 337 15.27 0.50 -12.31
CA ILE A 337 13.82 0.51 -12.03
C ILE A 337 13.38 1.93 -11.61
N PRO A 338 12.47 2.61 -12.34
CA PRO A 338 12.27 4.06 -12.24
C PRO A 338 11.47 4.52 -11.01
N THR A 339 10.79 3.58 -10.33
CA THR A 339 9.95 3.81 -9.15
C THR A 339 10.07 2.63 -8.19
N ASN A 340 9.67 2.80 -6.92
CA ASN A 340 9.46 1.62 -6.08
C ASN A 340 8.44 0.69 -6.75
N LEU A 341 8.78 -0.59 -6.89
CA LEU A 341 7.98 -1.58 -7.62
C LEU A 341 7.83 -2.85 -6.79
N THR A 342 6.64 -3.42 -6.76
CA THR A 342 6.39 -4.76 -6.23
C THR A 342 6.38 -5.75 -7.39
N VAL A 343 7.16 -6.81 -7.29
CA VAL A 343 7.17 -7.94 -8.24
C VAL A 343 6.93 -9.25 -7.50
N TYR A 344 6.58 -10.29 -8.25
CA TYR A 344 6.19 -11.59 -7.73
C TYR A 344 7.02 -12.70 -8.37
N ARG A 345 7.47 -13.65 -7.56
CA ARG A 345 8.14 -14.86 -8.04
C ARG A 345 7.52 -16.07 -7.38
N ARG A 346 7.01 -17.01 -8.17
CA ARG A 346 6.64 -18.33 -7.67
C ARG A 346 7.91 -19.17 -7.62
N SER A 347 8.47 -19.39 -6.44
CA SER A 347 9.76 -20.07 -6.27
C SER A 347 9.62 -21.59 -6.17
N GLY A 348 10.65 -22.30 -6.64
CA GLY A 348 10.80 -23.73 -6.40
C GLY A 348 11.22 -24.01 -4.95
N PRO A 349 10.92 -25.21 -4.41
CA PRO A 349 11.30 -25.57 -3.04
C PRO A 349 12.82 -25.52 -2.80
N GLN A 350 13.64 -25.79 -3.83
CA GLN A 350 15.09 -25.81 -3.74
C GLN A 350 15.70 -24.46 -3.38
N GLU A 351 15.02 -23.35 -3.71
CA GLU A 351 15.45 -22.00 -3.33
C GLU A 351 15.44 -21.79 -1.81
N PHE A 352 14.72 -22.65 -1.08
CA PHE A 352 14.63 -22.67 0.38
C PHE A 352 15.19 -23.96 0.99
N GLY A 353 16.04 -24.68 0.24
CA GLY A 353 16.67 -25.92 0.70
C GLY A 353 15.67 -27.05 0.94
N LEU A 354 14.57 -27.08 0.20
CA LEU A 354 13.56 -28.14 0.22
C LEU A 354 13.49 -28.83 -1.15
N THR A 355 12.82 -29.96 -1.20
CA THR A 355 12.46 -30.66 -2.45
C THR A 355 10.94 -30.82 -2.56
N LEU A 356 10.44 -31.30 -3.71
CA LEU A 356 9.01 -31.55 -3.87
C LEU A 356 8.47 -32.65 -2.93
N THR A 357 9.33 -33.54 -2.46
CA THR A 357 9.00 -34.67 -1.58
C THR A 357 9.41 -34.45 -0.12
N SER A 358 10.02 -33.30 0.20
CA SER A 358 10.34 -32.93 1.58
C SER A 358 9.07 -32.89 2.43
N PRO A 359 8.99 -33.63 3.55
CA PRO A 359 7.83 -33.57 4.45
C PRO A 359 7.51 -32.16 4.96
N GLU A 360 8.54 -31.33 5.12
CA GLU A 360 8.46 -29.93 5.56
C GLU A 360 7.84 -29.01 4.50
N TYR A 361 7.76 -29.44 3.24
CA TYR A 361 7.12 -28.70 2.15
C TYR A 361 5.60 -28.94 2.08
N ASP A 362 5.03 -29.70 3.02
CA ASP A 362 3.59 -29.81 3.24
C ASP A 362 3.08 -28.72 4.19
N PHE A 363 2.85 -27.53 3.65
CA PHE A 363 2.32 -26.39 4.42
C PHE A 363 0.84 -26.53 4.81
N ASN A 364 0.16 -27.65 4.50
CA ASN A 364 -1.14 -27.92 5.11
C ASN A 364 -1.04 -28.23 6.61
N LYS A 365 0.17 -28.57 7.06
CA LYS A 365 0.52 -28.78 8.46
C LYS A 365 1.03 -27.48 9.08
N PRO A 366 0.35 -26.89 10.08
CA PRO A 366 0.76 -25.63 10.70
C PRO A 366 2.20 -25.64 11.23
N GLU A 367 2.65 -26.77 11.80
CA GLU A 367 4.00 -26.93 12.32
C GLU A 367 5.10 -26.74 11.26
N ASN A 368 4.81 -27.06 9.99
CA ASN A 368 5.73 -26.83 8.89
C ASN A 368 5.80 -25.34 8.51
N ILE A 369 4.69 -24.60 8.66
CA ILE A 369 4.68 -23.14 8.47
C ILE A 369 5.51 -22.47 9.57
N ASP A 370 5.35 -22.90 10.82
CA ASP A 370 6.09 -22.36 11.96
C ASP A 370 7.59 -22.67 11.87
N ALA A 371 7.96 -23.88 11.43
CA ALA A 371 9.34 -24.24 11.13
C ALA A 371 9.92 -23.38 10.00
N PHE A 372 9.15 -23.15 8.93
CA PHE A 372 9.57 -22.30 7.82
C PHE A 372 9.76 -20.84 8.27
N LYS A 373 8.83 -20.29 9.05
CA LYS A 373 8.94 -18.96 9.67
C LYS A 373 10.17 -18.85 10.55
N SER A 374 10.38 -19.82 11.44
CA SER A 374 11.54 -19.83 12.35
C SER A 374 12.88 -19.84 11.60
N LYS A 375 12.94 -20.49 10.43
CA LYS A 375 14.14 -20.56 9.60
C LYS A 375 14.36 -19.31 8.75
N TRP A 376 13.31 -18.70 8.21
CA TRP A 376 13.43 -17.71 7.13
C TRP A 376 12.90 -16.31 7.47
N GLU A 377 11.93 -16.17 8.36
CA GLU A 377 11.34 -14.88 8.69
C GLU A 377 12.38 -13.99 9.40
N GLY A 378 12.56 -12.77 8.90
CA GLY A 378 13.61 -11.87 9.38
C GLY A 378 15.01 -12.15 8.82
N GLN A 379 15.23 -13.23 8.05
CA GLN A 379 16.54 -13.54 7.46
C GLN A 379 16.78 -12.80 6.14
N THR A 380 18.04 -12.81 5.68
CA THR A 380 18.42 -12.32 4.36
C THR A 380 18.63 -13.51 3.43
N LEU A 381 17.82 -13.59 2.37
CA LEU A 381 17.97 -14.57 1.30
C LEU A 381 18.85 -14.00 0.20
N SER A 382 19.90 -14.72 -0.20
CA SER A 382 20.83 -14.28 -1.26
C SER A 382 20.74 -15.21 -2.46
N TYR A 383 20.74 -14.65 -3.66
CA TYR A 383 20.71 -15.39 -4.91
C TYR A 383 21.96 -15.10 -5.72
N PRO A 384 22.86 -16.08 -5.89
CA PRO A 384 24.02 -15.92 -6.76
C PRO A 384 23.62 -15.73 -8.22
N ASN A 385 22.52 -16.34 -8.66
CA ASN A 385 21.99 -16.26 -10.03
C ASN A 385 21.19 -14.98 -10.30
N PHE A 386 20.98 -14.66 -11.58
CA PHE A 386 19.93 -13.70 -11.98
C PHE A 386 18.55 -14.24 -11.63
N ILE A 387 17.59 -13.35 -11.35
CA ILE A 387 16.29 -13.74 -10.80
C ILE A 387 15.15 -13.19 -11.64
N SER A 388 14.46 -14.10 -12.32
CA SER A 388 13.21 -13.80 -13.02
C SER A 388 12.07 -13.60 -12.02
N THR A 389 11.34 -12.51 -12.21
CA THR A 389 10.12 -12.16 -11.46
C THR A 389 9.06 -11.71 -12.45
N SER A 390 7.80 -11.62 -12.03
CA SER A 390 6.70 -11.07 -12.82
C SER A 390 6.15 -9.81 -12.18
N ILE A 391 5.68 -8.87 -12.98
CA ILE A 391 5.00 -7.66 -12.50
C ILE A 391 3.60 -7.98 -11.91
N GLY A 392 3.05 -9.14 -12.26
CA GLY A 392 1.73 -9.59 -11.81
C GLY A 392 1.79 -10.74 -10.80
N SER A 393 0.76 -10.84 -9.96
CA SER A 393 0.66 -11.86 -8.89
C SER A 393 -0.14 -13.11 -9.27
N VAL A 394 -0.85 -13.06 -10.41
CA VAL A 394 -1.74 -14.13 -10.86
C VAL A 394 -1.03 -15.48 -10.94
N ASN A 395 -1.79 -16.55 -10.76
CA ASN A 395 -1.26 -17.89 -10.99
C ASN A 395 -1.14 -18.16 -12.50
N MET A 396 -0.18 -18.99 -12.89
CA MET A 396 0.07 -19.35 -14.28
C MET A 396 0.38 -20.84 -14.38
N SER A 397 -0.04 -21.47 -15.48
CA SER A 397 0.01 -22.93 -15.66
C SER A 397 1.41 -23.51 -15.44
N ALA A 398 2.46 -22.82 -15.89
CA ALA A 398 3.86 -23.23 -15.72
C ALA A 398 4.30 -23.36 -14.25
N PHE A 399 3.68 -22.60 -13.34
CA PHE A 399 4.08 -22.50 -11.94
C PHE A 399 2.97 -22.84 -10.96
N ALA A 400 1.84 -23.39 -11.44
CA ALA A 400 0.61 -23.62 -10.70
C ALA A 400 0.82 -24.34 -9.36
N LYS A 401 1.74 -25.32 -9.34
CA LYS A 401 2.02 -26.20 -8.20
C LYS A 401 3.06 -25.64 -7.22
N ARG A 402 3.74 -24.53 -7.54
CA ARG A 402 4.70 -23.90 -6.64
C ARG A 402 3.97 -23.31 -5.43
N LYS A 403 4.46 -23.62 -4.23
CA LYS A 403 3.79 -23.27 -2.97
C LYS A 403 4.35 -22.02 -2.29
N ILE A 404 5.45 -21.46 -2.80
CA ILE A 404 6.11 -20.29 -2.20
C ILE A 404 6.05 -19.16 -3.22
N VAL A 405 5.45 -18.03 -2.83
CA VAL A 405 5.39 -16.80 -3.61
C VAL A 405 6.27 -15.75 -2.91
N LEU A 406 7.39 -15.39 -3.50
CA LEU A 406 8.17 -14.22 -3.09
C LEU A 406 7.47 -12.99 -3.64
N ARG A 407 7.08 -12.08 -2.75
CA ARG A 407 6.58 -10.75 -3.10
C ARG A 407 7.65 -9.74 -2.71
N ILE A 408 8.29 -9.17 -3.71
CA ILE A 408 9.52 -8.41 -3.54
C ILE A 408 9.24 -6.93 -3.77
N THR A 409 9.57 -6.09 -2.79
CA THR A 409 9.67 -4.64 -2.98
C THR A 409 11.05 -4.29 -3.52
N ILE A 410 11.08 -3.70 -4.71
CA ILE A 410 12.28 -3.22 -5.37
C ILE A 410 12.34 -1.70 -5.17
N PRO A 411 13.37 -1.17 -4.51
CA PRO A 411 13.58 0.28 -4.42
C PRO A 411 13.80 0.91 -5.80
N LYS A 412 13.31 2.15 -5.99
CA LYS A 412 13.67 2.98 -7.14
C LYS A 412 15.20 3.05 -7.31
N GLY A 413 15.67 2.95 -8.55
CA GLY A 413 17.08 3.01 -8.90
C GLY A 413 17.80 1.67 -8.80
N SER A 414 17.11 0.59 -8.42
CA SER A 414 17.70 -0.75 -8.38
C SER A 414 17.98 -1.27 -9.81
N PRO A 415 19.07 -2.03 -10.02
CA PRO A 415 19.32 -2.71 -11.29
C PRO A 415 18.21 -3.73 -11.60
N GLY A 416 17.68 -3.67 -12.81
CA GLY A 416 16.64 -4.55 -13.31
C GLY A 416 15.98 -3.99 -14.56
N ALA A 417 15.35 -4.87 -15.36
CA ALA A 417 14.70 -4.47 -16.60
C ALA A 417 13.41 -5.28 -16.83
N TYR A 418 12.42 -4.64 -17.46
CA TYR A 418 11.20 -5.32 -17.91
C TYR A 418 11.44 -6.00 -19.25
N LEU A 419 11.83 -7.27 -19.22
CA LEU A 419 12.24 -8.02 -20.41
C LEU A 419 11.10 -8.28 -21.40
N SER A 420 9.85 -8.31 -20.92
CA SER A 420 8.68 -8.45 -21.78
C SER A 420 8.41 -7.22 -22.67
N ALA A 421 9.19 -6.14 -22.57
CA ALA A 421 9.21 -5.07 -23.58
C ALA A 421 9.93 -5.46 -24.87
N ILE A 422 10.79 -6.51 -24.87
CA ILE A 422 11.48 -6.98 -26.06
C ILE A 422 10.47 -7.68 -27.00
N PRO A 423 10.37 -7.28 -28.28
CA PRO A 423 9.50 -7.95 -29.24
C PRO A 423 9.79 -9.46 -29.33
N GLY A 424 8.74 -10.28 -29.27
CA GLY A 424 8.84 -11.74 -29.29
C GLY A 424 8.86 -12.41 -27.91
N TYR A 425 8.98 -11.64 -26.82
CA TYR A 425 8.97 -12.13 -25.43
C TYR A 425 7.80 -11.55 -24.61
N ALA A 426 6.72 -11.17 -25.29
CA ALA A 426 5.50 -10.71 -24.64
C ALA A 426 4.76 -11.88 -23.95
N GLY A 427 4.15 -11.61 -22.79
CA GLY A 427 3.22 -12.54 -22.13
C GLY A 427 3.70 -13.14 -20.81
N GLU A 428 4.98 -13.04 -20.47
CA GLU A 428 5.49 -13.47 -19.15
C GLU A 428 5.48 -12.34 -18.11
N TYR A 429 5.34 -11.09 -18.59
CA TYR A 429 5.38 -9.87 -17.80
C TYR A 429 6.63 -9.79 -16.91
N GLU A 430 7.75 -10.21 -17.47
CA GLU A 430 8.97 -10.50 -16.72
C GLU A 430 9.74 -9.22 -16.35
N VAL A 431 10.13 -9.12 -15.08
CA VAL A 431 11.17 -8.22 -14.60
C VAL A 431 12.35 -9.08 -14.15
N LEU A 432 13.51 -8.91 -14.80
CA LEU A 432 14.74 -9.60 -14.42
C LEU A 432 15.54 -8.75 -13.43
N LEU A 433 15.92 -9.37 -12.30
CA LEU A 433 16.79 -8.77 -11.29
C LEU A 433 18.22 -9.28 -11.42
N ASN A 434 19.17 -8.42 -11.05
CA ASN A 434 20.59 -8.69 -11.20
C ASN A 434 21.06 -9.89 -10.36
N HIS A 435 22.13 -10.54 -10.80
CA HIS A 435 22.79 -11.59 -10.04
C HIS A 435 23.38 -11.04 -8.73
N GLY A 436 23.56 -11.91 -7.74
CA GLY A 436 24.04 -11.53 -6.41
C GLY A 436 23.03 -10.74 -5.55
N SER A 437 21.78 -10.59 -5.99
CA SER A 437 20.74 -9.85 -5.26
C SER A 437 20.44 -10.47 -3.90
N LYS A 438 20.16 -9.59 -2.92
CA LYS A 438 19.84 -9.97 -1.54
C LYS A 438 18.47 -9.45 -1.14
N PHE A 439 17.69 -10.26 -0.44
CA PHE A 439 16.33 -9.95 -0.05
C PHE A 439 16.16 -10.12 1.46
N LYS A 440 15.78 -9.05 2.15
CA LYS A 440 15.37 -9.13 3.55
C LYS A 440 13.94 -9.64 3.61
N ILE A 441 13.72 -10.81 4.21
CA ILE A 441 12.38 -11.36 4.44
C ILE A 441 11.79 -10.67 5.67
N SER A 442 10.76 -9.84 5.45
CA SER A 442 10.11 -9.10 6.53
C SER A 442 9.07 -9.94 7.25
N LYS A 443 8.25 -10.66 6.48
CA LYS A 443 7.07 -11.38 6.95
C LYS A 443 6.77 -12.57 6.05
N ILE A 444 6.24 -13.64 6.64
CA ILE A 444 5.72 -14.80 5.94
C ILE A 444 4.26 -15.02 6.35
N ASP A 445 3.39 -14.98 5.36
CA ASP A 445 1.96 -15.24 5.48
C ASP A 445 1.59 -16.53 4.70
N SER A 446 0.39 -17.03 4.93
CA SER A 446 -0.12 -18.22 4.26
C SER A 446 -1.56 -18.02 3.77
N TYR A 447 -1.90 -18.65 2.65
CA TYR A 447 -3.25 -18.65 2.10
C TYR A 447 -3.60 -20.03 1.52
N LYS A 448 -4.91 -20.29 1.37
CA LYS A 448 -5.42 -21.52 0.75
C LYS A 448 -5.68 -21.29 -0.73
N ASP A 449 -5.10 -22.17 -1.56
CA ASP A 449 -5.40 -22.33 -2.98
C ASP A 449 -6.04 -23.71 -3.19
N GLY A 450 -7.38 -23.72 -3.20
CA GLY A 450 -8.15 -24.96 -3.05
C GLY A 450 -7.81 -25.67 -1.74
N ALA A 451 -7.40 -26.94 -1.83
CA ALA A 451 -6.99 -27.73 -0.67
C ALA A 451 -5.52 -27.50 -0.24
N ILE A 452 -4.74 -26.73 -1.01
CA ILE A 452 -3.29 -26.56 -0.80
C ILE A 452 -3.01 -25.23 -0.10
N THR A 453 -2.22 -25.29 0.97
CA THR A 453 -1.67 -24.09 1.60
C THR A 453 -0.42 -23.64 0.85
N LYS A 454 -0.39 -22.35 0.53
CA LYS A 454 0.76 -21.67 -0.09
C LYS A 454 1.23 -20.55 0.83
N LEU A 455 2.50 -20.19 0.71
CA LEU A 455 3.15 -19.14 1.47
C LEU A 455 3.35 -17.90 0.60
N ILE A 456 3.18 -16.73 1.22
CA ILE A 456 3.57 -15.42 0.68
C ILE A 456 4.75 -14.95 1.53
N VAL A 457 5.90 -14.75 0.89
CA VAL A 457 7.13 -14.27 1.52
C VAL A 457 7.30 -12.81 1.13
N ASP A 458 6.95 -11.91 2.03
CA ASP A 458 7.16 -10.48 1.84
C ASP A 458 8.63 -10.15 2.06
N ALA A 459 9.26 -9.65 1.00
CA ALA A 459 10.67 -9.34 1.00
C ALA A 459 10.96 -7.95 0.41
N THR A 460 12.11 -7.39 0.78
CA THR A 460 12.64 -6.15 0.21
C THR A 460 14.02 -6.42 -0.37
N LEU A 461 14.25 -6.02 -1.63
CA LEU A 461 15.59 -6.01 -2.22
C LEU A 461 16.45 -5.02 -1.44
N ILE A 462 17.59 -5.49 -0.93
CA ILE A 462 18.57 -4.68 -0.20
C ILE A 462 19.89 -4.59 -0.99
N PRO A 463 20.66 -3.50 -0.80
CA PRO A 463 21.95 -3.31 -1.48
C PRO A 463 22.99 -4.40 -1.21
#